data_AF-A0A1Y0RCH0-F1
#
_entry.id   AF-A0A1Y0RCH0-F1
#
_cell.length_a   1.000
_cell.length_b   1.000
_cell.length_c   1.000
_cell.angle_alpha   90.00
_cell.angle_beta   90.00
_cell.angle_gamma   90.00
#
_symmetry.space_group_name_H-M   'P 1'
#
loop_
_entity.id
_entity.type
_entity.pdbx_description
1 polymer ?
#
loop_
_entity_poly.entity_id
_entity_poly.type
_entity_poly.pdbx_seq_one_letter_code
_entity_poly.pdbx_strand_id
1 'polypeptide(L)'
;MFSSKQKEELFHTALVKYGIDYYKAGTVAKILASGKPDELLTDKEIQLSKEVCSDWLKQHKRLASIVRESGRFIEHKQRKLSMSHTQWREKGEVPTITENRILPFPIFNSSANC
;
A
#
# COMPACT_ATOMS: atom_id res chain seq x y z
N MET A 1 -0.46 25.58 -8.99
CA MET A 1 -0.49 24.70 -10.18
C MET A 1 0.85 23.98 -10.25
N PHE A 2 0.88 22.64 -10.25
CA PHE A 2 2.14 21.88 -10.27
C PHE A 2 2.84 22.02 -11.62
N SER A 3 4.17 22.16 -11.63
CA SER A 3 4.97 22.12 -12.86
C SER A 3 4.94 20.73 -13.49
N SER A 4 5.22 20.63 -14.80
CA SER A 4 5.25 19.32 -15.48
C SER A 4 6.26 18.37 -14.83
N LYS A 5 7.41 18.88 -14.37
CA LYS A 5 8.41 18.10 -13.64
C LYS A 5 7.89 17.58 -12.30
N GLN A 6 7.18 18.42 -11.53
CA GLN A 6 6.56 17.99 -10.28
C GLN A 6 5.48 16.93 -10.50
N LYS A 7 4.69 17.06 -11.57
CA LYS A 7 3.69 16.04 -11.93
C LYS A 7 4.36 14.71 -12.29
N GLU A 8 5.44 14.76 -13.08
CA GLU A 8 6.22 13.57 -13.44
C GLU A 8 6.77 12.87 -12.19
N GLU A 9 7.42 13.61 -11.29
CA GLU A 9 7.95 13.07 -10.03
C GLU A 9 6.85 12.44 -9.16
N LEU A 10 5.68 13.09 -9.06
CA LEU A 10 4.52 12.57 -8.33
C LEU A 10 4.02 11.26 -8.93
N PHE A 11 3.82 11.21 -10.26
CA PHE A 11 3.36 10.00 -10.93
C PHE A 11 4.39 8.87 -10.81
N HIS A 12 5.67 9.17 -11.02
CA HIS A 12 6.73 8.18 -10.93
C HIS A 12 6.82 7.57 -9.53
N THR A 13 6.81 8.42 -8.49
CA THR A 13 6.82 8.00 -7.09
C THR A 13 5.60 7.14 -6.76
N ALA A 14 4.41 7.54 -7.22
CA ALA A 14 3.20 6.78 -7.01
C ALA A 14 3.29 5.41 -7.69
N LEU A 15 3.67 5.34 -8.96
CA LEU A 15 3.76 4.08 -9.70
C LEU A 15 4.76 3.10 -9.04
N VAL A 16 5.95 3.58 -8.68
CA VAL A 16 6.98 2.76 -8.01
C VAL A 16 6.52 2.28 -6.64
N LYS A 17 5.88 3.15 -5.84
CA LYS A 17 5.34 2.78 -4.52
C LYS A 17 4.38 1.59 -4.59
N TYR A 18 3.62 1.47 -5.67
CA TYR A 18 2.67 0.38 -5.88
C TYR A 18 3.25 -0.79 -6.69
N GLY A 19 4.57 -0.86 -6.85
CA GLY A 19 5.28 -2.03 -7.38
C GLY A 19 5.37 -2.09 -8.91
N ILE A 20 5.15 -0.97 -9.60
CA ILE A 20 5.41 -0.89 -11.05
C ILE A 20 6.92 -0.81 -11.27
N ASP A 21 7.39 -1.51 -12.32
CA ASP A 21 8.79 -1.44 -12.76
C ASP A 21 9.27 0.01 -12.92
N TYR A 22 10.48 0.29 -12.42
CA TYR A 22 11.01 1.65 -12.32
C TYR A 22 11.11 2.36 -13.67
N TYR A 23 11.54 1.65 -14.72
CA TYR A 23 11.67 2.20 -16.06
C TYR A 23 10.32 2.43 -16.72
N LYS A 24 9.40 1.45 -16.63
CA LYS A 24 8.02 1.62 -17.12
C LYS A 24 7.31 2.76 -16.42
N ALA A 25 7.48 2.87 -15.09
CA ALA A 25 6.92 3.95 -14.29
C ALA A 25 7.43 5.32 -14.75
N GLY A 26 8.73 5.45 -15.04
CA GLY A 26 9.31 6.71 -15.52
C GLY A 26 8.77 7.13 -16.88
N THR A 27 8.64 6.18 -17.82
CA THR A 27 8.09 6.44 -19.14
C THR A 27 6.63 6.89 -19.06
N VAL A 28 5.80 6.18 -18.30
CA VAL A 28 4.37 6.53 -18.15
C VAL A 28 4.20 7.83 -17.36
N ALA A 29 5.03 8.08 -16.36
CA ALA A 29 5.00 9.35 -15.62
C ALA A 29 5.24 10.56 -16.54
N LYS A 30 6.18 10.46 -17.49
CA LYS A 30 6.41 11.50 -18.51
C LYS A 30 5.19 11.70 -19.41
N ILE A 31 4.60 10.60 -19.88
CA ILE A 31 3.39 10.64 -20.73
C ILE A 31 2.26 11.35 -19.98
N LEU A 32 1.95 10.93 -18.76
CA LEU A 32 0.88 11.51 -17.94
C LEU A 32 1.16 12.97 -17.56
N ALA A 33 2.41 13.30 -17.22
CA ALA A 33 2.81 14.67 -16.86
C ALA A 33 2.75 15.64 -18.04
N SER A 34 2.92 15.15 -19.27
CA SER A 34 2.81 15.95 -20.48
C SER A 34 1.40 16.49 -20.70
N GLY A 35 0.38 15.82 -20.14
CA GLY A 35 -1.03 16.24 -20.26
C GLY A 35 -1.54 16.24 -21.71
N LYS A 36 -0.85 15.57 -22.63
CA LYS A 36 -1.28 15.44 -24.01
C LYS A 36 -2.56 14.60 -24.08
N PRO A 37 -3.55 14.99 -24.91
CA PRO A 37 -4.67 14.12 -25.22
C PRO A 37 -4.18 12.87 -25.93
N ASP A 38 -4.93 11.78 -25.78
CA ASP A 38 -4.62 10.47 -26.37
C ASP A 38 -4.41 10.54 -27.90
N GLU A 39 -5.11 11.46 -28.58
CA GLU A 39 -4.98 11.72 -30.03
C GLU A 39 -3.56 12.14 -30.47
N LEU A 40 -2.76 12.69 -29.55
CA LEU A 40 -1.38 13.12 -29.80
C LEU A 40 -0.34 12.12 -29.29
N LEU A 41 -0.78 10.99 -28.74
CA LEU A 41 0.06 9.89 -28.29
C LEU A 41 0.13 8.81 -29.36
N THR A 42 1.25 8.10 -29.41
CA THR A 42 1.38 6.92 -30.25
C THR A 42 0.60 5.75 -29.64
N ASP A 43 0.15 4.81 -30.48
CA ASP A 43 -0.54 3.59 -30.01
C ASP A 43 0.27 2.83 -28.95
N LYS A 44 1.60 2.85 -29.08
CA LYS A 44 2.52 2.22 -28.11
C LYS A 44 2.50 2.92 -26.75
N GLU A 45 2.49 4.25 -26.74
CA GLU A 45 2.40 5.04 -25.50
C GLU A 45 1.05 4.86 -24.81
N ILE A 46 -0.03 4.82 -25.59
CA ILE A 46 -1.39 4.57 -25.08
C ILE A 46 -1.46 3.16 -24.48
N GLN A 47 -0.97 2.15 -25.20
CA GLN A 47 -0.99 0.77 -24.74
C GLN A 47 -0.16 0.59 -23.47
N LEU A 48 1.07 1.12 -23.44
CA LEU A 48 1.93 1.08 -22.27
C LEU A 48 1.27 1.76 -21.05
N SER A 49 0.66 2.93 -21.26
CA SER A 49 -0.02 3.66 -20.19
C SER A 49 -1.21 2.87 -19.65
N LYS A 50 -2.03 2.25 -20.53
CA LYS A 50 -3.16 1.40 -20.13
C LYS A 50 -2.71 0.21 -19.30
N GLU A 51 -1.66 -0.49 -19.72
CA GLU A 51 -1.10 -1.63 -18.98
C GLU A 51 -0.63 -1.23 -17.59
N VAL A 52 0.21 -0.19 -17.51
CA VAL A 52 0.77 0.30 -16.25
C VAL A 52 -0.32 0.82 -15.31
N CYS A 53 -1.29 1.59 -15.82
CA CYS A 53 -2.40 2.08 -15.00
C CYS A 53 -3.31 0.94 -14.51
N SER A 54 -3.54 -0.08 -15.33
CA SER A 54 -4.30 -1.28 -14.95
C SER A 54 -3.62 -2.04 -13.82
N ASP A 55 -2.31 -2.27 -13.93
CA ASP A 55 -1.54 -2.96 -12.90
C ASP A 55 -1.45 -2.15 -11.62
N TRP A 56 -1.23 -0.84 -11.74
CA TRP A 56 -1.24 0.07 -10.60
C TRP A 56 -2.59 0.01 -9.85
N LEU A 57 -3.70 0.03 -10.58
CA LEU A 57 -5.04 -0.04 -9.99
C LEU A 57 -5.28 -1.35 -9.22
N LYS A 58 -4.82 -2.49 -9.76
CA LYS A 58 -4.90 -3.78 -9.07
C LYS A 58 -4.10 -3.76 -7.77
N GLN A 59 -2.85 -3.28 -7.81
CA GLN A 59 -1.98 -3.22 -6.63
C GLN A 59 -2.51 -2.24 -5.58
N HIS A 60 -2.98 -1.07 -6.02
CA HIS A 60 -3.60 -0.07 -5.16
C HIS A 60 -4.80 -0.64 -4.40
N LYS A 61 -5.72 -1.32 -5.10
CA LYS A 61 -6.88 -1.97 -4.48
C LYS A 61 -6.47 -3.04 -3.47
N ARG A 62 -5.49 -3.88 -3.81
CA ARG A 62 -4.99 -4.94 -2.92
C ARG A 62 -4.43 -4.36 -1.63
N LEU A 63 -3.50 -3.39 -1.74
CA LEU A 63 -2.89 -2.75 -0.57
C LEU A 63 -3.92 -1.97 0.26
N ALA A 64 -4.87 -1.29 -0.37
CA ALA A 64 -5.94 -0.59 0.34
C ALA A 64 -6.83 -1.55 1.15
N SER A 65 -7.06 -2.78 0.68
CA SER A 65 -7.79 -3.80 1.47
C SER A 65 -6.99 -4.24 2.68
N ILE A 66 -5.70 -4.57 2.47
CA ILE A 66 -4.79 -5.03 3.54
C ILE A 66 -4.69 -3.98 4.65
N VAL A 67 -4.49 -2.71 4.28
CA VAL A 67 -4.39 -1.61 5.25
C VAL A 67 -5.68 -1.48 6.06
N ARG A 68 -6.84 -1.59 5.40
CA ARG A 68 -8.15 -1.52 6.07
C ARG A 68 -8.37 -2.67 7.05
N GLU A 69 -7.99 -3.88 6.67
CA GLU A 69 -8.06 -5.07 7.52
C GLU A 69 -7.11 -4.96 8.73
N SER A 70 -5.89 -4.51 8.47
CA SER A 70 -4.87 -4.28 9.51
C SER A 70 -5.34 -3.22 10.51
N GLY A 71 -5.96 -2.15 10.04
CA GLY A 71 -6.57 -1.13 10.89
C GLY A 71 -7.63 -1.70 11.84
N ARG A 72 -8.58 -2.49 11.31
CA ARG A 72 -9.60 -3.15 12.13
C ARG A 72 -9.02 -4.07 13.19
N PHE A 73 -7.95 -4.80 12.85
CA PHE A 73 -7.28 -5.67 13.81
C PHE A 73 -6.62 -4.87 14.95
N ILE A 74 -5.94 -3.77 14.61
CA ILE A 74 -5.31 -2.89 15.60
C ILE A 74 -6.36 -2.26 16.51
N GLU A 75 -7.46 -1.74 15.95
CA GLU A 75 -8.56 -1.16 16.73
C GLU A 75 -9.20 -2.18 17.67
N HIS A 76 -9.46 -3.40 17.19
CA HIS A 76 -10.00 -4.47 18.02
C HIS A 76 -9.07 -4.82 19.19
N LYS A 77 -7.77 -4.90 18.92
CA LYS A 77 -6.75 -5.15 19.95
C LYS A 77 -6.70 -4.01 20.97
N GLN A 78 -6.68 -2.75 20.52
CA GLN A 78 -6.70 -1.59 21.42
C GLN A 78 -7.97 -1.57 22.30
N ARG A 79 -9.13 -1.90 21.73
CA ARG A 79 -10.39 -2.00 22.49
C ARG A 79 -10.33 -3.08 23.57
N LYS A 80 -9.78 -4.26 23.27
CA LYS A 80 -9.60 -5.32 24.28
C LYS A 80 -8.64 -4.89 25.39
N LEU A 81 -7.53 -4.22 25.03
CA LEU A 81 -6.55 -3.74 26.01
C LEU A 81 -7.07 -2.60 26.90
N SER A 82 -8.02 -1.79 26.41
CA SER A 82 -8.62 -0.69 27.18
C SER A 82 -9.87 -1.08 27.99
N MET A 83 -10.32 -2.34 27.92
CA MET A 83 -11.48 -2.80 28.68
C MET A 83 -11.18 -2.95 30.18
N SER A 84 -12.15 -2.56 31.01
CA SER A 84 -12.08 -2.72 32.47
C SER A 84 -12.39 -4.16 32.90
N HIS A 85 -11.95 -4.54 34.11
CA HIS A 85 -12.17 -5.88 34.66
C HIS A 85 -13.66 -6.25 34.82
N THR A 86 -14.53 -5.27 35.08
CA THR A 86 -15.99 -5.47 35.14
C THR A 86 -16.58 -5.74 33.76
N GLN A 87 -16.12 -5.03 32.73
CA GLN A 87 -16.49 -5.26 31.33
C GLN A 87 -16.06 -6.63 30.79
N TRP A 88 -14.91 -7.15 31.23
CA TRP A 88 -14.50 -8.52 30.91
C TRP A 88 -15.43 -9.56 31.53
N ARG A 89 -15.86 -9.33 32.78
CA ARG A 89 -16.75 -10.22 33.52
C ARG A 89 -18.14 -10.34 32.90
N GLU A 90 -18.69 -9.22 32.41
CA GLU A 90 -19.99 -9.19 31.72
C GLU A 90 -19.98 -9.93 30.38
N LYS A 91 -18.84 -9.98 29.69
CA LYS A 91 -18.70 -10.71 28.42
C LYS A 91 -18.40 -12.19 28.56
N GLY A 92 -18.14 -12.69 29.78
CA GLY A 92 -17.80 -14.10 30.02
C GLY A 92 -16.46 -14.56 29.42
N GLU A 93 -15.68 -13.64 28.84
CA GLU A 93 -14.34 -13.89 28.32
C GLU A 93 -13.33 -13.58 29.45
N VAL A 94 -12.79 -14.61 30.12
CA VAL A 94 -11.71 -14.40 31.09
C VAL A 94 -10.40 -14.19 30.32
N PRO A 95 -9.63 -13.11 30.55
CA PRO A 95 -8.36 -12.92 29.86
C PRO A 95 -7.39 -14.03 30.25
N THR A 96 -7.17 -14.99 29.36
CA THR A 96 -6.12 -16.01 29.55
C THR A 96 -4.77 -15.34 29.32
N ILE A 97 -3.89 -15.42 30.32
CA ILE A 97 -2.55 -14.79 30.39
C ILE A 97 -1.65 -15.11 29.17
N THR A 98 -2.02 -16.09 28.34
CA THR A 98 -1.34 -16.52 27.12
C THR A 98 -1.53 -15.62 25.89
N GLU A 99 -2.53 -14.75 25.81
CA GLU A 99 -2.72 -13.86 24.63
C GLU A 99 -1.69 -12.73 24.52
N ASN A 100 -0.87 -12.50 25.57
CA ASN A 100 0.18 -11.48 25.60
C ASN A 100 1.60 -12.01 25.28
N ARG A 101 1.76 -13.27 24.87
CA ARG A 101 3.08 -13.83 24.50
C ARG A 101 3.05 -14.63 23.19
N ILE A 102 2.88 -13.98 22.04
CA ILE A 102 3.55 -14.38 20.80
C ILE A 102 4.02 -13.13 20.02
N LEU A 103 5.29 -12.82 20.29
CA LEU A 103 6.40 -12.32 19.47
C LEU A 103 6.25 -11.08 18.53
N PRO A 104 7.25 -10.17 18.55
CA PRO A 104 7.46 -9.27 17.40
C PRO A 104 7.71 -10.12 16.15
N PHE A 105 7.27 -9.61 15.01
CA PHE A 105 7.60 -10.11 13.67
C PHE A 105 9.03 -10.68 13.61
N PRO A 106 9.29 -11.78 12.89
CA PRO A 106 10.67 -12.18 12.61
C PRO A 106 11.34 -11.02 11.87
N ILE A 107 12.26 -10.35 12.56
CA ILE A 107 13.25 -9.50 11.92
C ILE A 107 14.00 -10.45 10.98
N PHE A 108 13.87 -10.21 9.69
CA PHE A 108 14.66 -10.86 8.66
C PHE A 108 16.11 -10.44 8.89
N ASN A 109 16.83 -11.15 9.76
CA ASN A 109 18.27 -11.02 9.90
C ASN A 109 18.87 -11.63 8.64
N SER A 110 19.13 -10.77 7.65
CA SER A 110 20.09 -11.04 6.60
C SER A 110 21.47 -11.14 7.23
N SER A 111 21.86 -12.36 7.60
CA SER A 111 23.26 -12.73 7.77
C SER A 111 23.40 -14.18 7.31
N ALA A 112 23.43 -14.34 5.99
CA ALA A 112 24.08 -15.48 5.37
C ALA A 112 25.48 -15.01 4.99
N ASN A 113 26.46 -15.66 5.61
CA ASN A 113 27.89 -15.48 5.36
C ASN A 113 28.24 -15.69 3.87
N CYS A 114 28.98 -14.73 3.33
CA CYS A 114 30.17 -14.96 2.53
C CYS A 114 31.28 -14.09 3.11
#